data_AF-A0A9E3TII0-F1
#
_entry.id   AF-A0A9E3TII0-F1
#
_cell.length_a   1.000
_cell.length_b   1.000
_cell.length_c   1.000
_cell.angle_alpha   90.00
_cell.angle_beta   90.00
_cell.angle_gamma   90.00
#
_symmetry.space_group_name_H-M   'P 1'
#
loop_
_entity.id
_entity.type
_entity.pdbx_description
1 polymer ?
#
loop_
_entity_poly.entity_id
_entity_poly.type
_entity_poly.pdbx_seq_one_letter_code
_entity_poly.pdbx_strand_id
1 'polypeptide(L)' 'MEAEIIGYLLDALEEEEALAIAELLETNEEAQRHLKLLRRALLPLGNGQRHEEPPRDLAVHTCRLLREKCRLDTDS' A
#
# COMPACT_ATOMS: atom_id res chain seq x y z
N MET A 1 17.28 4.01 4.90
CA MET A 1 16.58 5.23 5.37
C MET A 1 15.39 5.62 4.51
N GLU A 2 15.54 6.13 3.26
CA GLU A 2 14.37 6.56 2.47
C GLU A 2 13.37 5.41 2.20
N ALA A 3 13.88 4.23 1.82
CA ALA A 3 13.05 3.04 1.61
C ALA A 3 12.30 2.58 2.88
N GLU A 4 12.92 2.69 4.05
CA GLU A 4 12.28 2.35 5.33
C GLU A 4 11.16 3.35 5.66
N ILE A 5 11.37 4.66 5.44
CA ILE A 5 10.34 5.68 5.64
C ILE A 5 9.17 5.48 4.66
N ILE A 6 9.45 5.07 3.42
CA ILE A 6 8.41 4.71 2.44
C ILE A 6 7.64 3.48 2.90
N GLY A 7 8.33 2.41 3.34
CA GLY A 7 7.69 1.21 3.89
C GLY A 7 6.80 1.54 5.08
N TYR A 8 7.28 2.38 5.99
CA TYR A 8 6.53 2.87 7.14
C TYR A 8 5.26 3.63 6.71
N LEU A 9 5.35 4.50 5.69
CA LEU A 9 4.19 5.23 5.17
C LEU A 9 3.13 4.33 4.51
N LEU A 10 3.56 3.18 3.98
CA LEU A 10 2.70 2.25 3.24
C LEU A 10 2.25 1.05 4.08
N ASP A 11 2.53 1.06 5.39
CA ASP A 11 2.24 -0.04 6.31
C ASP A 11 2.81 -1.39 5.81
N ALA A 12 4.03 -1.33 5.25
CA ALA A 12 4.70 -2.42 4.56
C ALA A 12 5.99 -2.88 5.27
N LEU A 13 6.15 -2.53 6.55
CA LEU A 13 7.26 -2.96 7.39
C LEU A 13 6.78 -4.01 8.40
N GLU A 14 7.70 -4.84 8.87
CA GLU A 14 7.45 -5.68 10.03
C GLU A 14 7.34 -4.81 11.31
N GLU A 15 6.67 -5.33 12.34
CA GLU A 15 6.35 -4.55 13.55
C GLU A 15 7.60 -3.94 14.22
N GLU A 16 8.68 -4.73 14.33
CA GLU A 16 9.94 -4.27 14.93
C GLU A 16 10.59 -3.12 14.13
N GLU A 17 10.54 -3.20 12.80
CA GLU A 17 11.07 -2.18 11.90
C GLU A 17 10.22 -0.90 11.94
N ALA A 18 8.90 -1.06 11.99
CA ALA A 18 7.96 0.05 12.10
C ALA A 18 8.17 0.81 13.42
N LEU A 19 8.40 0.11 14.54
CA LEU A 19 8.71 0.72 15.83
C LEU A 19 10.03 1.50 15.78
N ALA A 20 11.09 0.95 15.20
CA ALA A 20 12.37 1.63 15.08
C ALA A 20 12.26 2.93 14.26
N ILE A 21 11.46 2.93 13.19
CA ILE A 21 11.19 4.14 12.41
C ILE A 21 10.32 5.13 13.18
N ALA A 22 9.34 4.66 13.95
CA ALA A 22 8.53 5.53 14.81
C ALA A 22 9.40 6.28 15.85
N GLU A 23 10.29 5.57 16.55
CA GLU A 23 11.23 6.17 17.51
C GLU A 23 12.20 7.17 16.86
N LEU A 24 12.70 6.83 15.67
CA LEU A 24 13.53 7.75 14.88
C LEU A 24 12.76 9.04 14.53
N LEU A 25 11.50 8.91 14.12
CA LEU A 25 10.65 10.06 13.77
C LEU A 25 10.32 10.93 14.98
N GLU A 26 10.31 10.41 16.21
CA GLU A 26 10.09 11.22 17.41
C GLU A 26 11.26 12.15 17.71
N THR A 27 12.48 11.68 17.46
CA THR A 27 13.71 12.35 17.92
C THR A 27 14.48 13.08 16.82
N ASN A 28 14.19 12.80 15.55
CA ASN A 28 14.95 13.33 14.42
C ASN A 28 14.10 14.25 13.51
N GLU A 29 14.36 15.56 13.57
CA GLU A 29 13.67 16.56 12.74
C GLU A 29 13.89 16.38 11.23
N GLU A 30 15.06 15.89 10.80
CA GLU A 30 15.35 15.66 9.39
C GLU A 30 14.51 14.50 8.86
N ALA A 31 14.40 13.41 9.63
CA ALA A 31 13.54 12.28 9.30
C ALA A 31 12.07 12.72 9.20
N GLN A 32 11.59 13.57 10.12
CA GLN A 32 10.24 14.13 10.05
C GLN A 32 10.01 14.98 8.79
N ARG A 33 10.99 15.78 8.37
CA ARG A 33 10.91 16.56 7.13
C ARG A 33 10.84 15.64 5.92
N HIS A 34 11.66 14.59 5.88
CA HIS A 34 11.63 13.59 4.82
C HIS A 34 10.28 12.88 4.73
N LEU A 35 9.73 12.43 5.87
CA LEU A 35 8.41 11.82 5.95
C LEU A 35 7.32 12.74 5.36
N LYS A 36 7.35 14.03 5.68
CA LYS A 36 6.37 15.00 5.16
C LYS A 36 6.49 15.19 3.65
N LEU A 37 7.71 15.21 3.10
CA LEU A 37 7.94 15.30 1.66
C LEU A 37 7.41 14.06 0.94
N LEU A 38 7.77 12.87 1.42
CA LEU A 38 7.33 11.60 0.85
C LEU A 38 5.82 11.44 0.94
N ARG A 39 5.19 11.77 2.07
CA ARG A 39 3.73 11.73 2.22
C ARG A 39 3.02 12.61 1.19
N ARG A 40 3.55 13.81 0.90
CA ARG A 40 3.00 14.69 -0.15
C ARG A 40 3.21 14.11 -1.55
N ALA A 41 4.38 13.55 -1.83
CA ALA A 41 4.70 12.96 -3.11
C ALA A 41 3.84 11.72 -3.42
N LEU A 42 3.48 10.94 -2.39
CA LEU A 42 2.67 9.72 -2.51
C LEU A 42 1.16 9.97 -2.43
N LEU A 43 0.72 11.16 -2.05
CA LEU A 43 -0.71 11.51 -1.98
C LEU A 43 -1.48 11.23 -3.30
N PRO A 44 -0.93 11.53 -4.51
CA PRO A 44 -1.59 11.20 -5.77
C PRO A 44 -1.79 9.70 -6.01
N LEU A 45 -1.00 8.85 -5.34
CA LEU A 45 -1.09 7.39 -5.43
C LEU A 45 -2.09 6.80 -4.44
N GLY A 46 -2.84 7.65 -3.72
CA GLY A 46 -3.83 7.21 -2.74
C GLY A 46 -3.25 6.97 -1.34
N ASN A 47 -1.99 7.33 -1.07
CA ASN A 47 -1.44 7.24 0.29
C ASN A 47 -2.27 8.11 1.25
N GLY A 48 -2.95 7.47 2.20
CA GLY A 48 -3.84 8.12 3.16
C GLY A 48 -5.33 8.18 2.76
N GLN A 49 -5.71 7.65 1.59
CA GLN A 49 -7.11 7.38 1.30
C GLN A 49 -7.55 6.12 2.05
N ARG A 50 -8.73 6.14 2.67
CA ARG A 50 -9.31 4.91 3.22
C ARG A 50 -9.53 3.94 2.07
N HIS A 51 -9.04 2.72 2.20
CA HIS A 51 -9.45 1.64 1.33
C HIS A 51 -10.96 1.46 1.48
N GLU A 52 -11.70 1.76 0.42
CA GLU A 52 -13.12 1.43 0.36
C GLU A 52 -13.25 -0.10 0.41
N GLU A 53 -14.20 -0.58 1.22
CA GLU A 53 -14.52 -2.00 1.22
C GLU A 53 -14.93 -2.42 -0.19
N PRO A 54 -14.34 -3.48 -0.75
CA PRO A 54 -14.73 -3.95 -2.06
C PRO A 54 -16.22 -4.35 -2.06
N PRO A 55 -16.92 -4.21 -3.20
CA PRO A 55 -18.30 -4.69 -3.32
C PRO A 55 -18.41 -6.16 -2.89
N ARG A 56 -19.48 -6.49 -2.15
CA ARG A 56 -19.68 -7.84 -1.57
C ARG A 56 -19.62 -8.97 -2.59
N ASP A 57 -19.94 -8.68 -3.84
CA ASP A 57 -20.01 -9.62 -4.96
C ASP A 57 -18.77 -9.58 -5.87
N LEU A 58 -17.75 -8.76 -5.56
CA LEU A 58 -16.53 -8.62 -6.36
C LEU A 58 -15.86 -9.98 -6.64
N ALA A 59 -15.74 -10.82 -5.60
CA ALA A 59 -15.15 -12.15 -5.73
C ALA A 59 -15.93 -13.04 -6.71
N VAL A 60 -17.27 -13.01 -6.62
CA VAL A 60 -18.15 -13.81 -7.49
C VAL A 60 -18.05 -13.34 -8.94
N HIS A 61 -18.10 -12.03 -9.19
CA HIS A 61 -17.98 -11.47 -10.54
C HIS A 61 -16.61 -11.73 -11.14
N THR A 62 -15.53 -11.58 -10.36
CA THR A 62 -14.16 -11.82 -10.82
C THR A 62 -13.96 -13.29 -11.20
N CYS A 63 -14.42 -14.23 -10.35
CA CYS A 63 -14.36 -15.66 -10.65
C CYS A 63 -15.16 -16.04 -11.90
N ARG A 64 -16.34 -15.41 -12.11
CA ARG A 64 -17.14 -15.62 -13.33
C ARG A 64 -16.38 -15.13 -14.57
N LEU A 65 -15.83 -13.92 -14.52
CA LEU A 65 -15.06 -13.32 -15.61
C LEU A 65 -13.85 -14.19 -15.98
N LEU A 66 -13.09 -14.65 -14.98
CA LEU A 66 -11.94 -15.54 -15.20
C LEU A 66 -12.38 -16.85 -15.86
N ARG A 67 -13.50 -17.44 -15.43
CA ARG A 67 -14.02 -18.67 -16.04
C ARG A 67 -14.43 -18.47 -17.50
N GLU A 68 -15.00 -17.32 -17.85
CA GLU A 68 -15.35 -16.99 -19.22
C GLU A 68 -14.11 -16.77 -20.09
N LYS A 69 -13.09 -16.09 -19.56
CA LYS A 69 -11.85 -15.79 -20.28
C LYS A 69 -10.94 -17.00 -20.44
N CYS A 70 -10.69 -17.76 -19.36
CA CYS A 70 -9.86 -18.96 -19.42
C CYS A 70 -10.49 -20.10 -20.24
N ARG A 71 -11.82 -20.08 -20.48
CA ARG A 71 -12.47 -21.02 -21.41
C ARG A 71 -12.16 -20.75 -22.87
N LEU A 72 -11.72 -19.55 -23.23
CA LEU A 72 -11.35 -19.20 -24.61
C LEU A 72 -9.95 -19.70 -25.01
N ASP A 73 -9.11 -20.11 -24.04
CA ASP A 73 -7.73 -20.54 -24.31
C ASP A 73 -7.57 -22.06 -24.52
N THR A 74 -8.63 -22.86 -24.35
CA THR A 74 -8.58 -24.33 -24.48
C THR A 74 -9.13 -24.90 -25.80
N ASP A 75 -9.62 -24.05 -26.70
CA ASP A 75 -10.13 -24.46 -28.03
C ASP A 75 -9.29 -23.90 -29.20
N SER A 76 -7.96 -23.80 -29.06
CA SER A 76 -7.01 -23.51 -30.15
C SER A 76 -6.09 -24.68 -30.45
#